data_AF-A0A316H5E0-F1
#
_entry.id   AF-A0A316H5E0-F1
#
_cell.length_a   1.000
_cell.length_b   1.000
_cell.length_c   1.000
_cell.angle_alpha   90.00
_cell.angle_beta   90.00
_cell.angle_gamma   90.00
#
_symmetry.space_group_name_H-M   'P 1'
#
loop_
_entity.id
_entity.type
_entity.pdbx_description
1 polymer ?
#
loop_
_entity_poly.entity_id
_entity_poly.type
_entity_poly.pdbx_seq_one_letter_code
_entity_poly.pdbx_strand_id
1 'polypeptide(L)'
;MLAFLTGAFFSEAALLAGIYVIFLAFAFHGPSHWQDSQAEFGFFVDHFTFLAGLLYAAVHGPGKRLALTHGFVWKDQTASAQKAA
;
A
#
# COMPACT_ATOMS: atom_id res chain seq x y z
N MET A 1 3.19 3.86 10.93
CA MET A 1 2.50 4.98 11.62
C MET A 1 3.08 6.33 11.24
N LEU A 2 4.38 6.58 11.45
CA LEU A 2 4.99 7.88 11.10
C LEU A 2 4.74 8.29 9.64
N ALA A 3 4.98 7.43 8.66
CA ALA A 3 4.70 7.71 7.24
C ALA A 3 3.22 8.02 6.93
N PHE A 4 2.28 7.34 7.62
CA PHE A 4 0.84 7.57 7.45
C PHE A 4 0.37 8.87 8.12
N LEU A 5 0.98 9.25 9.25
CA LEU A 5 0.63 10.46 10.00
C LEU A 5 1.29 11.72 9.42
N THR A 6 2.53 11.60 8.98
CA THR A 6 3.32 12.73 8.48
C THR A 6 3.32 12.85 6.98
N GLY A 7 2.84 11.84 6.24
CA GLY A 7 2.87 11.77 4.77
C GLY A 7 4.26 11.55 4.16
N ALA A 8 5.33 11.47 4.96
CA ALA A 8 6.66 11.21 4.45
C ALA A 8 6.79 9.77 3.94
N PHE A 9 7.27 9.58 2.70
CA PHE A 9 7.38 8.25 2.05
C PHE A 9 6.07 7.45 2.06
N PHE A 10 4.92 8.14 2.00
CA PHE A 10 3.62 7.50 2.17
C PHE A 10 3.36 6.42 1.11
N SER A 11 3.65 6.70 -0.17
CA SER A 11 3.45 5.74 -1.25
C SER A 11 4.36 4.51 -1.09
N GLU A 12 5.64 4.71 -0.76
CA GLU A 12 6.57 3.62 -0.48
C GLU A 12 6.15 2.79 0.74
N ALA A 13 5.72 3.45 1.81
CA ALA A 13 5.22 2.79 3.01
C ALA A 13 3.92 2.01 2.75
N ALA A 14 3.03 2.54 1.91
CA ALA A 14 1.80 1.86 1.50
C ALA A 14 2.11 0.62 0.63
N LEU A 15 3.07 0.70 -0.28
CA LEU A 15 3.54 -0.45 -1.07
C LEU A 15 4.18 -1.52 -0.17
N LEU A 16 5.08 -1.12 0.73
CA LEU A 16 5.73 -2.05 1.66
C LEU A 16 4.70 -2.73 2.58
N ALA A 17 3.74 -1.96 3.10
CA ALA A 17 2.63 -2.49 3.87
C ALA A 17 1.79 -3.47 3.04
N GLY A 18 1.54 -3.17 1.76
CA GLY A 18 0.82 -4.06 0.85
C GLY A 18 1.52 -5.41 0.65
N ILE A 19 2.83 -5.40 0.42
CA ILE A 19 3.65 -6.63 0.34
C ILE A 19 3.52 -7.45 1.63
N TYR A 20 3.61 -6.78 2.78
CA TYR A 20 3.48 -7.43 4.07
C TYR A 20 2.08 -8.03 4.29
N VAL A 21 1.02 -7.34 3.88
CA VAL A 21 -0.36 -7.85 3.95
C VAL A 21 -0.54 -9.11 3.11
N ILE A 22 0.04 -9.17 1.90
CA ILE A 22 0.02 -10.38 1.07
C ILE A 22 0.73 -11.52 1.80
N PHE A 23 1.92 -11.27 2.36
CA PHE A 23 2.64 -12.26 3.13
C PHE A 23 1.78 -12.81 4.29
N LEU A 24 1.12 -11.94 5.06
CA LEU A 24 0.24 -12.33 6.16
C LEU A 24 -0.97 -13.16 5.67
N ALA A 25 -1.58 -12.78 4.55
CA ALA A 25 -2.72 -13.50 3.99
C ALA A 25 -2.39 -14.98 3.75
N PHE A 26 -1.24 -15.25 3.13
CA PHE A 26 -0.79 -16.62 2.90
C PHE A 26 -0.31 -17.32 4.17
N ALA A 27 0.40 -16.61 5.06
CA ALA A 27 0.98 -17.19 6.26
C ALA A 27 -0.06 -17.67 7.27
N PHE A 28 -1.21 -16.98 7.36
CA PHE A 28 -2.23 -17.27 8.38
C PHE A 28 -3.57 -17.75 7.81
N HIS A 29 -3.91 -17.38 6.58
CA HIS A 29 -5.21 -17.66 5.98
C HIS A 29 -5.09 -18.34 4.61
N GLY A 30 -3.94 -18.94 4.30
CA GLY A 30 -3.71 -19.59 3.01
C GLY A 30 -4.56 -20.85 2.77
N PRO A 31 -4.50 -21.45 1.57
CA PRO A 31 -5.33 -22.59 1.17
C PRO A 31 -5.33 -23.80 2.11
N SER A 32 -4.24 -24.01 2.85
CA SER A 32 -4.12 -25.07 3.86
C SER A 32 -5.09 -24.90 5.03
N HIS A 33 -5.59 -23.68 5.30
CA HIS A 33 -6.46 -23.35 6.43
C HIS A 33 -7.95 -23.36 6.07
N TRP A 34 -8.31 -23.35 4.78
CA TRP A 34 -9.70 -23.19 4.34
C TRP A 34 -10.59 -24.39 4.64
N GLN A 35 -10.00 -25.59 4.71
CA GLN A 35 -10.77 -26.82 4.96
C GLN A 35 -11.33 -26.86 6.39
N ASP A 36 -10.65 -26.19 7.32
CA ASP A 36 -11.04 -26.15 8.73
C ASP A 36 -12.18 -25.15 8.99
N SER A 37 -12.31 -24.11 8.16
CA SER A 37 -13.34 -23.09 8.30
C SER A 37 -13.51 -22.23 7.05
N GLN A 38 -14.76 -22.04 6.61
CA GLN A 38 -15.10 -21.12 5.52
C GLN A 38 -14.75 -19.65 5.85
N ALA A 39 -14.66 -19.29 7.14
CA ALA A 39 -14.26 -17.95 7.56
C ALA A 39 -12.81 -17.65 7.17
N GLU A 40 -11.92 -18.65 7.17
CA GLU A 40 -10.51 -18.48 6.78
C GLU A 40 -10.38 -18.06 5.32
N PHE A 41 -11.22 -18.59 4.44
CA PHE A 41 -11.29 -18.13 3.06
C PHE A 41 -11.76 -16.67 2.98
N GLY A 42 -12.75 -16.29 3.78
CA GLY A 42 -13.20 -14.89 3.88
C GLY A 42 -12.07 -13.96 4.32
N PHE A 43 -11.37 -14.30 5.41
CA PHE A 43 -10.23 -13.54 5.90
C PHE A 43 -9.11 -13.44 4.86
N PHE A 44 -8.82 -14.51 4.12
CA PHE A 44 -7.87 -14.48 3.01
C PHE A 44 -8.26 -13.44 1.97
N VAL A 45 -9.52 -13.42 1.53
CA VAL A 45 -10.03 -12.46 0.54
C VAL A 45 -10.02 -11.03 1.09
N ASP A 46 -10.35 -10.81 2.36
CA ASP A 46 -10.34 -9.49 3.00
C ASP A 46 -8.96 -8.81 2.96
N HIS A 47 -7.87 -9.57 3.01
CA HIS A 47 -6.52 -9.01 2.87
C HIS A 47 -6.30 -8.40 1.47
N PHE A 48 -6.91 -8.95 0.42
CA PHE A 48 -6.84 -8.36 -0.93
C PHE A 48 -7.67 -7.08 -1.04
N THR A 49 -8.83 -7.03 -0.37
CA THR A 49 -9.62 -5.80 -0.25
C THR A 49 -8.82 -4.71 0.48
N PHE A 50 -8.14 -5.06 1.57
CA PHE A 50 -7.26 -4.13 2.29
C PHE A 50 -6.06 -3.68 1.45
N LEU A 51 -5.41 -4.61 0.74
CA LEU A 51 -4.35 -4.32 -0.23
C LEU A 51 -4.82 -3.35 -1.30
N ALA A 52 -6.03 -3.52 -1.86
CA ALA A 52 -6.58 -2.60 -2.85
C ALA A 52 -6.69 -1.17 -2.30
N GLY A 53 -7.09 -1.03 -1.03
CA GLY A 53 -7.08 0.25 -0.33
C GLY A 53 -5.67 0.85 -0.19
N LEU A 54 -4.67 0.02 0.14
CA LEU A 54 -3.27 0.46 0.23
C LEU A 54 -2.70 0.88 -1.13
N LEU A 55 -3.02 0.15 -2.21
CA LEU A 55 -2.62 0.51 -3.57
C LEU A 55 -3.29 1.81 -4.03
N TYR A 56 -4.58 1.96 -3.75
CA TYR A 56 -5.31 3.21 -3.99
C TYR A 56 -4.65 4.37 -3.26
N ALA A 57 -4.31 4.19 -1.98
CA ALA A 57 -3.61 5.19 -1.18
C ALA A 57 -2.22 5.50 -1.77
N ALA A 58 -1.46 4.49 -2.21
CA ALA A 58 -0.14 4.68 -2.80
C ALA A 58 -0.17 5.54 -4.08
N VAL A 59 -1.21 5.40 -4.90
CA VAL A 59 -1.41 6.20 -6.13
C VAL A 59 -1.81 7.63 -5.83
N HIS A 60 -2.71 7.85 -4.87
CA HIS A 60 -3.23 9.20 -4.57
C HIS A 60 -2.32 9.99 -3.61
N GLY A 61 -1.43 9.28 -2.90
CA GLY A 61 -0.53 9.85 -1.92
C GLY A 61 -1.26 10.48 -0.73
N PRO A 62 -0.52 11.15 0.17
CA PRO A 62 -1.08 11.81 1.36
C PRO A 62 -1.62 13.23 1.08
N GLY A 63 -1.67 13.65 -0.19
CA GLY A 63 -2.00 15.01 -0.61
C GLY A 63 -0.88 16.04 -0.39
N LYS A 64 -1.13 17.31 -0.76
CA LYS A 64 -0.12 18.40 -0.74
C LYS A 64 0.28 18.89 0.66
N ARG A 65 -0.53 18.64 1.70
CA ARG A 65 -0.33 19.23 3.04
C ARG A 65 0.59 18.46 3.97
N LEU A 66 0.82 17.17 3.68
CA LEU A 66 1.65 16.28 4.48
C LEU A 66 2.80 15.67 3.65
N ALA A 67 2.96 16.04 2.38
CA ALA A 67 4.04 15.50 1.58
C ALA A 67 5.37 16.20 1.91
N LEU A 68 6.22 15.58 2.74
CA LEU A 68 7.66 15.76 2.59
C LEU A 68 8.03 15.08 1.26
N THR A 69 8.17 15.88 0.20
CA THR A 69 8.47 15.45 -1.18
C THR A 69 9.90 14.92 -1.29
N HIS A 70 10.14 13.76 -0.70
CA HIS A 70 11.40 13.03 -0.80
C HIS A 70 11.18 11.57 -1.22
N GLY A 71 10.02 11.25 -1.80
CA GLY A 71 9.73 9.94 -2.38
C GLY A 71 10.50 9.72 -3.69
N PHE A 72 11.11 8.55 -3.84
CA PHE A 72 11.90 8.18 -5.02
C PHE A 72 11.01 7.72 -6.19
N VAL A 73 9.82 7.18 -5.91
CA VAL A 73 8.97 6.50 -6.91
C VAL A 73 8.47 7.44 -8.02
N TRP A 74 8.26 8.72 -7.72
CA TRP A 74 7.66 9.69 -8.67
C TRP A 74 8.62 10.80 -9.13
N LYS A 75 9.91 10.72 -8.75
CA LYS A 75 10.89 11.81 -8.92
C LYS A 75 11.09 12.22 -10.39
N ASP A 76 10.91 11.28 -11.33
CA ASP A 76 11.11 11.53 -12.76
C ASP A 76 9.96 12.29 -13.44
N GLN A 77 8.73 12.24 -12.91
CA GLN A 77 7.58 12.94 -13.51
C GLN A 77 7.54 14.43 -13.17
N THR A 78 8.04 14.81 -11.99
CA THR A 78 8.16 16.23 -11.63
C THR A 78 9.25 16.95 -12.43
N ALA A 79 10.32 16.23 -12.82
CA ALA A 79 11.41 16.79 -13.60
C ALA A 79 11.05 17.03 -15.08
N SER A 80 10.17 16.20 -15.65
CA SER A 80 9.71 16.37 -17.04
C SER A 80 8.69 17.50 -17.18
N ALA A 81 7.79 17.68 -16.22
CA ALA A 81 6.81 18.77 -16.22
C ALA A 81 7.46 20.16 -16.11
N GLN A 82 8.58 20.26 -15.38
CA GLN A 82 9.31 21.53 -15.21
C GLN A 82 10.13 21.94 -16.45
N LYS A 83 10.41 21.01 -17.38
CA LYS A 83 11.09 21.31 -18.65
C LYS A 83 10.14 21.74 -19.77
N ALA A 84 8.82 21.57 -19.59
CA ALA A 84 7.80 21.85 -20.58
C ALA A 84 7.03 23.17 -20.34
N ALA A 85 7.41 23.93 -19.31
CA ALA A 85 6.89 25.25 -18.96
C ALA A 85 7.97 26.32 -19.17
#